data_AF-A0A1G3Y7B0-F1
#
_entry.id   AF-A0A1G3Y7B0-F1
#
_cell.length_a   1.000
_cell.length_b   1.000
_cell.length_c   1.000
_cell.angle_alpha   90.00
_cell.angle_beta   90.00
_cell.angle_gamma   90.00
#
_symmetry.space_group_name_H-M   'P 1'
#
loop_
_entity.id
_entity.type
_entity.pdbx_description
1 polymer ?
#
loop_
_entity_poly.entity_id
_entity_poly.type
_entity_poly.pdbx_seq_one_letter_code
_entity_poly.pdbx_strand_id
1 'polypeptide(L)'
;MRIFILGFIALFLMSSLVFADTGGFKDALSFYEKGDFSSAVKYLKEYVEKNPDPYAYYFLGYASYKMKNYSESIKYFKKAYTIDPNLSPVPVKD
;
A
#
# COMPACT_ATOMS: atom_id res chain seq x y z
N MET A 1 -31.43 -18.63 -28.55
CA MET A 1 -31.50 -17.56 -27.52
C MET A 1 -30.73 -17.89 -26.23
N ARG A 2 -30.38 -19.15 -25.92
CA ARG A 2 -29.62 -19.53 -24.71
C ARG A 2 -28.09 -19.47 -24.83
N ILE A 3 -27.54 -19.52 -26.04
CA ILE A 3 -26.07 -19.54 -26.28
C ILE A 3 -25.47 -18.13 -26.24
N PHE A 4 -26.24 -17.09 -26.58
CA PHE A 4 -25.79 -15.69 -26.54
C PHE A 4 -25.61 -15.15 -25.10
N ILE A 5 -26.30 -15.73 -24.11
CA ILE A 5 -26.21 -15.31 -22.70
C ILE A 5 -24.90 -15.80 -22.07
N LEU A 6 -24.37 -16.94 -22.52
CA LEU A 6 -23.08 -17.48 -22.05
C LEU A 6 -21.87 -16.69 -22.58
N GLY A 7 -21.98 -16.09 -23.76
CA GLY A 7 -20.93 -15.21 -24.31
C GLY A 7 -20.79 -13.88 -23.56
N PHE A 8 -21.87 -13.35 -23.01
CA PHE A 8 -21.87 -12.08 -22.25
C PHE A 8 -21.34 -12.24 -20.82
N ILE A 9 -21.55 -13.39 -20.18
CA ILE A 9 -21.06 -13.64 -18.81
C ILE A 9 -19.53 -13.80 -18.78
N ALA A 10 -18.93 -14.34 -19.84
CA ALA A 10 -17.48 -14.48 -19.96
C ALA A 10 -16.73 -13.13 -20.08
N LEU A 11 -17.38 -12.10 -20.66
CA LEU A 11 -16.81 -10.76 -20.80
C LEU A 11 -16.83 -9.94 -19.49
N PHE A 12 -17.66 -10.32 -18.52
CA PHE A 12 -17.76 -9.63 -17.23
C PHE A 12 -16.82 -10.19 -16.15
N LEU A 13 -16.29 -11.40 -16.34
CA LEU A 13 -15.35 -12.05 -15.41
C LEU A 13 -13.88 -11.76 -15.73
N MET A 14 -13.56 -11.16 -16.88
CA MET A 14 -12.19 -10.77 -17.23
C MET A 14 -11.82 -9.33 -16.85
N SER A 15 -12.78 -8.49 -16.45
CA SER A 15 -12.48 -7.10 -16.03
C SER A 15 -11.94 -7.01 -14.59
N SER A 16 -12.18 -8.02 -13.76
CA SER A 16 -11.63 -8.11 -12.41
C SER A 16 -10.29 -8.84 -12.36
N LEU A 17 -9.78 -9.32 -13.50
CA LEU A 17 -8.45 -9.92 -13.57
C LEU A 17 -7.39 -8.81 -13.65
N VAL A 18 -7.07 -8.32 -12.46
CA VAL A 18 -5.72 -7.89 -12.07
C VAL A 18 -5.28 -6.57 -12.71
N PHE A 19 -5.77 -5.48 -12.11
CA PHE A 19 -4.94 -4.31 -11.90
C PHE A 19 -3.55 -4.77 -11.45
N ALA A 20 -2.54 -4.36 -12.20
CA ALA A 20 -1.15 -4.79 -12.12
C ALA A 20 -0.69 -5.12 -10.69
N ASP A 21 -0.43 -6.41 -10.43
CA ASP A 21 0.29 -6.89 -9.25
C ASP A 21 1.79 -6.56 -9.40
N THR A 22 2.13 -5.28 -9.55
CA THR A 22 3.53 -4.84 -9.65
C THR A 22 3.88 -3.67 -8.75
N GLY A 23 2.92 -3.07 -8.05
CA GLY A 23 3.18 -2.01 -7.07
C GLY A 23 3.71 -2.55 -5.74
N GLY A 24 4.85 -3.26 -5.76
CA GLY A 24 5.47 -3.78 -4.53
C GLY A 24 5.97 -2.66 -3.60
N PHE A 25 6.50 -3.05 -2.44
CA PHE A 25 7.11 -2.12 -1.48
C PHE A 25 8.08 -1.13 -2.14
N LYS A 26 8.85 -1.57 -3.14
CA LYS A 26 9.79 -0.74 -3.92
C LYS A 26 9.10 0.40 -4.69
N ASP A 27 7.97 0.16 -5.33
CA ASP A 27 7.25 1.20 -6.08
C ASP A 27 6.68 2.23 -5.12
N ALA A 28 6.15 1.75 -3.98
CA ALA A 28 5.65 2.62 -2.92
C ALA A 28 6.76 3.51 -2.35
N LEU A 29 7.98 2.96 -2.17
CA LEU A 29 9.17 3.74 -1.81
C LEU A 29 9.56 4.74 -2.90
N SER A 30 9.43 4.41 -4.19
CA SER A 30 9.72 5.36 -5.26
C SER A 30 8.81 6.59 -5.22
N PHE A 31 7.51 6.39 -4.96
CA PHE A 31 6.58 7.51 -4.76
C PHE A 31 6.92 8.32 -3.51
N TYR A 32 7.27 7.62 -2.43
CA TYR A 32 7.70 8.25 -1.18
C TYR A 32 8.93 9.15 -1.38
N GLU A 33 9.96 8.67 -2.07
CA GLU A 33 11.19 9.42 -2.38
C GLU A 33 10.92 10.63 -3.27
N LYS A 34 9.91 10.55 -4.14
CA LYS A 34 9.44 11.67 -4.97
C LYS A 34 8.57 12.68 -4.19
N GLY A 35 8.27 12.40 -2.92
CA GLY A 35 7.38 13.20 -2.09
C GLY A 35 5.89 13.04 -2.43
N ASP A 36 5.53 12.12 -3.33
CA ASP A 36 4.13 11.78 -3.59
C ASP A 36 3.63 10.82 -2.50
N PHE A 37 3.41 11.40 -1.32
CA PHE A 37 2.96 10.66 -0.15
C PHE A 37 1.57 10.05 -0.34
N SER A 38 0.73 10.63 -1.20
CA SER A 38 -0.61 10.11 -1.49
C SER A 38 -0.53 8.77 -2.21
N SER A 39 0.26 8.71 -3.30
CA SER A 39 0.51 7.45 -4.01
C SER A 39 1.27 6.46 -3.14
N ALA A 40 2.28 6.92 -2.39
CA ALA A 40 3.01 6.06 -1.46
C ALA A 40 2.08 5.39 -0.45
N VAL A 41 1.16 6.14 0.16
CA VAL A 41 0.17 5.58 1.10
C VAL A 41 -0.72 4.56 0.42
N LYS A 42 -1.22 4.82 -0.80
CA LYS A 42 -2.05 3.87 -1.55
C LYS A 42 -1.33 2.53 -1.74
N TYR A 43 -0.14 2.56 -2.34
CA TYR A 43 0.62 1.34 -2.65
C TYR A 43 1.11 0.62 -1.39
N LEU A 44 1.51 1.37 -0.35
CA LEU A 44 1.89 0.76 0.92
C LEU A 44 0.69 0.09 1.60
N LYS A 45 -0.52 0.67 1.56
CA LYS A 45 -1.73 0.04 2.13
C LYS A 45 -2.02 -1.30 1.44
N GLU A 46 -2.00 -1.32 0.11
CA GLU A 46 -2.16 -2.55 -0.69
C GLU A 46 -1.07 -3.59 -0.37
N TYR A 47 0.18 -3.15 -0.16
CA TYR A 47 1.28 -4.02 0.21
C TYR A 47 1.10 -4.65 1.60
N VAL A 48 0.74 -3.86 2.62
CA VAL A 48 0.61 -4.35 4.00
C VAL A 48 -0.60 -5.25 4.23
N GLU A 49 -1.61 -5.18 3.36
CA GLU A 49 -2.74 -6.12 3.37
C GLU A 49 -2.31 -7.54 3.02
N LYS A 50 -1.34 -7.68 2.12
CA LYS A 50 -0.77 -8.98 1.70
C LYS A 50 0.42 -9.40 2.56
N ASN A 51 1.26 -8.44 2.96
CA ASN A 51 2.51 -8.66 3.67
C ASN A 51 2.60 -7.72 4.89
N PRO A 52 2.31 -8.21 6.10
CA PRO A 52 2.42 -7.41 7.32
C PRO A 52 3.89 -7.08 7.68
N ASP A 53 4.52 -6.19 6.93
CA ASP A 53 5.93 -5.82 7.06
C ASP A 53 6.09 -4.57 7.95
N PRO A 54 6.98 -4.60 8.96
CA PRO A 54 7.14 -3.49 9.91
C PRO A 54 7.69 -2.23 9.24
N TYR A 55 8.59 -2.34 8.25
CA TYR A 55 9.10 -1.18 7.53
C TYR A 55 8.02 -0.53 6.67
N ALA A 56 7.19 -1.32 5.99
CA ALA A 56 6.06 -0.80 5.22
C ALA A 56 5.05 -0.05 6.11
N TYR A 57 4.76 -0.57 7.31
CA TYR A 57 3.96 0.17 8.29
C TYR A 57 4.66 1.45 8.79
N TYR A 58 5.98 1.45 8.94
CA TYR A 58 6.73 2.65 9.30
C TYR A 58 6.65 3.72 8.20
N PHE A 59 6.86 3.35 6.93
CA PHE A 59 6.73 4.27 5.80
C PHE A 59 5.29 4.76 5.63
N LEU A 60 4.27 3.95 5.93
CA LEU A 60 2.87 4.39 5.99
C LEU A 60 2.65 5.45 7.05
N GLY A 61 3.22 5.23 8.24
CA GLY A 61 3.19 6.18 9.34
C GLY A 61 3.80 7.51 8.93
N TYR A 62 4.97 7.48 8.29
CA TYR A 62 5.67 8.70 7.89
C TYR A 62 5.01 9.42 6.72
N ALA A 63 4.56 8.70 5.70
CA ALA A 63 3.84 9.30 4.58
C ALA A 63 2.53 9.96 5.07
N SER A 64 1.80 9.29 5.97
CA SER A 64 0.62 9.87 6.63
C SER A 64 0.97 11.11 7.47
N TYR A 65 2.12 11.11 8.15
CA TYR A 65 2.61 12.27 8.90
C TYR A 65 2.89 13.47 7.98
N LYS A 66 3.58 13.26 6.85
CA LYS A 66 3.85 14.33 5.87
C LYS A 66 2.57 14.87 5.22
N MET A 67 1.53 14.04 5.11
CA MET A 67 0.18 14.45 4.71
C MET A 67 -0.64 15.11 5.84
N LYS A 68 -0.08 15.30 7.04
CA LYS A 68 -0.73 15.84 8.25
C LYS A 68 -1.87 14.97 8.80
N ASN A 69 -1.94 13.70 8.38
CA ASN A 69 -2.89 12.71 8.87
C ASN A 69 -2.37 12.05 10.16
N TYR A 70 -2.20 12.85 11.22
CA TYR A 70 -1.50 12.43 12.44
C TYR A 70 -2.16 11.24 13.15
N SER A 71 -3.49 11.15 13.14
CA SER A 71 -4.22 10.03 13.75
C SER A 71 -3.91 8.69 13.07
N GLU A 72 -3.90 8.65 11.73
CA GLU A 72 -3.50 7.45 10.99
C GLU A 72 -2.01 7.16 11.16
N SER A 73 -1.17 8.19 11.11
CA SER A 73 0.28 8.08 11.30
C SER A 73 0.64 7.34 12.58
N ILE A 74 0.06 7.75 13.72
CA ILE A 74 0.27 7.10 15.02
C ILE A 74 -0.15 5.63 14.99
N LYS A 75 -1.29 5.31 14.36
CA LYS A 75 -1.75 3.93 14.25
C LYS A 75 -0.76 3.06 13.47
N TYR A 76 -0.24 3.57 12.35
CA TYR A 76 0.71 2.83 11.53
C TYR A 76 2.08 2.66 12.20
N PHE A 77 2.60 3.69 12.85
CA PHE A 77 3.83 3.56 13.64
C PHE A 77 3.67 2.54 14.77
N LYS A 78 2.54 2.56 15.51
CA LYS A 78 2.28 1.55 16.54
C LYS A 78 2.28 0.13 15.97
N LYS A 79 1.66 -0.08 14.81
CA LYS A 79 1.70 -1.39 14.14
C LYS A 79 3.12 -1.82 13.78
N ALA A 80 3.94 -0.93 13.24
CA ALA A 80 5.33 -1.21 12.91
C ALA A 80 6.10 -1.74 14.12
N TYR A 81 6.06 -1.02 15.25
CA TYR A 81 6.74 -1.42 16.50
C TYR A 81 6.07 -2.58 17.24
N THR A 82 4.81 -2.90 16.94
CA THR A 82 4.14 -4.10 17.46
C THR A 82 4.62 -5.35 16.72
N ILE A 83 4.88 -5.24 15.41
CA ILE A 83 5.39 -6.34 14.59
C ILE A 83 6.88 -6.56 14.85
N ASP A 84 7.66 -5.48 14.87
CA ASP A 84 9.07 -5.51 15.25
C ASP A 84 9.37 -4.44 16.32
N PRO A 85 9.43 -4.82 17.59
CA PRO A 85 9.79 -3.91 18.68
C PRO A 85 11.19 -3.31 18.58
N ASN A 86 12.10 -3.94 17.84
CA ASN A 86 13.48 -3.50 17.66
C ASN A 86 13.69 -2.77 16.32
N LEU A 87 12.60 -2.38 15.64
CA LEU A 87 12.66 -1.73 14.34
C LEU A 87 13.52 -0.47 14.42
N SER A 88 14.63 -0.46 13.67
CA SER A 88 15.47 0.72 13.54
C SER A 88 14.76 1.74 12.65
N PRO A 89 14.57 3.00 13.11
CA PRO A 89 14.00 4.05 12.27
C PRO A 89 14.83 4.21 10.99
N VAL A 90 14.14 4.31 9.85
CA VAL A 90 14.83 4.56 8.58
C VAL A 90 15.25 6.03 8.53
N PRO A 91 16.52 6.34 8.24
CA PRO A 91 16.97 7.72 8.07
C PRO A 91 16.19 8.38 6.96
N VAL A 92 15.47 9.45 7.30
CA VAL A 92 14.74 10.27 6.33
C VAL A 92 15.65 11.40 5.87
N LYS A 93 15.81 11.54 4.55
CA LYS A 93 16.42 12.73 3.96
C LYS A 93 15.33 13.78 3.86
N ASP A 94 15.46 14.82 4.66
CA ASP A 94 14.60 16.02 4.57
C ASP A 94 14.97 16.89 3.36
#